data_AF-A0A9D3XXM6-F1
#
_entry.id   AF-A0A9D3XXM6-F1
#
_cell.length_a   1.000
_cell.length_b   1.000
_cell.length_c   1.000
_cell.angle_alpha   90.00
_cell.angle_beta   90.00
_cell.angle_gamma   90.00
#
_symmetry.space_group_name_H-M   'P 1'
#
loop_
_entity.id
_entity.type
_entity.pdbx_description
1 polymer ?
#
loop_
_entity_poly.entity_id
_entity_poly.type
_entity_poly.pdbx_seq_one_letter_code
_entity_poly.pdbx_strand_id
1 'polypeptide(L)'
;MKITCVQNETSYPYMYWYKQLQGEGPRLIAQSVDGFNATYEERYNETKFPITRLNTKISSMSVVDLRTQDSANYFCAASEHTVLGGDQPLIQKPDPQMREK
;
A
#
# COMPACT_ATOMS: atom_id res chain seq x y z
N MET A 1 14.86 -4.65 -4.36
CA MET A 1 14.04 -3.94 -5.37
C MET A 1 13.28 -2.82 -4.68
N LYS A 2 13.17 -1.64 -5.30
CA LYS A 2 12.43 -0.49 -4.74
C LYS A 2 11.19 -0.20 -5.60
N ILE A 3 10.06 0.03 -4.95
CA ILE A 3 8.76 0.31 -5.54
C ILE A 3 8.31 1.66 -5.01
N THR A 4 7.94 2.57 -5.89
CA THR A 4 7.50 3.92 -5.52
C THR A 4 6.02 4.07 -5.83
N CYS A 5 5.28 4.59 -4.86
CA CYS A 5 3.88 4.92 -4.97
C CYS A 5 3.71 6.44 -4.86
N VAL A 6 2.96 7.00 -5.80
CA VAL A 6 2.58 8.41 -5.79
C VAL A 6 1.05 8.45 -5.80
N GLN A 7 0.46 9.06 -4.79
CA GLN A 7 -0.97 9.35 -4.85
C GLN A 7 -1.23 10.65 -5.63
N ASN A 8 -2.45 10.78 -6.14
CA ASN A 8 -2.89 11.92 -6.93
C ASN A 8 -3.06 13.21 -6.07
N GLU A 9 -3.71 14.22 -6.65
CA GLU A 9 -3.95 15.56 -6.06
C GLU A 9 -4.36 15.56 -4.58
N THR A 10 -5.14 14.56 -4.15
CA THR A 10 -5.58 14.42 -2.77
C THR A 10 -4.43 14.04 -1.86
N SER A 11 -4.03 14.93 -0.95
CA SER A 11 -2.98 14.68 0.05
C SER A 11 -3.51 13.77 1.17
N TYR A 12 -3.83 12.51 0.86
CA TYR A 12 -4.36 11.59 1.86
C TYR A 12 -3.31 11.26 2.93
N PRO A 13 -3.67 11.36 4.22
CA PRO A 13 -2.71 11.14 5.30
C PRO A 13 -2.24 9.69 5.38
N TYR A 14 -3.05 8.72 4.95
CA TYR A 14 -2.74 7.30 5.05
C TYR A 14 -2.27 6.74 3.71
N MET A 15 -1.22 5.91 3.74
CA MET A 15 -0.89 5.00 2.63
C MET A 15 -0.67 3.59 3.15
N TYR A 16 -1.00 2.65 2.28
CA TYR A 16 -0.96 1.22 2.54
C TYR A 16 -0.12 0.53 1.48
N TRP A 17 0.59 -0.51 1.87
CA TRP A 17 1.33 -1.39 0.98
C TRP A 17 0.76 -2.80 1.07
N TYR A 18 0.50 -3.41 -0.09
CA TYR A 18 -0.07 -4.75 -0.19
C TYR A 18 0.82 -5.67 -1.02
N LYS A 19 0.82 -6.95 -0.66
CA LYS A 19 1.37 -8.06 -1.46
C LYS A 19 0.23 -8.96 -1.91
N GLN A 20 0.19 -9.31 -3.18
CA GLN A 20 -0.76 -10.26 -3.73
C GLN A 20 0.00 -11.41 -4.39
N LEU A 21 -0.17 -12.60 -3.84
CA LEU A 21 0.28 -13.84 -4.47
C LEU A 21 -0.69 -14.25 -5.57
N GLN A 22 -0.21 -14.96 -6.58
CA GLN A 22 -1.05 -15.43 -7.67
C GLN A 22 -2.15 -16.35 -7.15
N GLY A 23 -3.40 -16.07 -7.53
CA GLY A 23 -4.57 -16.82 -7.06
C GLY A 23 -5.11 -16.40 -5.69
N GLU A 24 -4.49 -15.40 -5.04
CA GLU A 24 -4.92 -14.88 -3.74
C GLU A 24 -5.40 -13.42 -3.81
N GLY A 25 -6.13 -12.99 -2.77
CA GLY A 25 -6.43 -11.58 -2.55
C GLY A 25 -5.21 -10.79 -2.03
N PRO A 26 -5.21 -9.46 -2.17
CA PRO A 26 -4.15 -8.61 -1.62
C PRO A 26 -4.12 -8.69 -0.09
N ARG A 27 -2.93 -8.91 0.47
CA ARG A 27 -2.69 -8.91 1.92
C ARG A 27 -1.92 -7.65 2.31
N LEU A 28 -2.37 -6.99 3.37
CA LEU A 28 -1.70 -5.79 3.88
C LEU A 28 -0.33 -6.16 4.42
N ILE A 29 0.71 -5.44 3.98
CA ILE A 29 2.06 -5.52 4.54
C ILE A 29 2.16 -4.54 5.70
N ALA A 30 1.82 -3.28 5.43
CA ALA A 30 1.97 -2.19 6.38
C ALA A 30 1.16 -0.97 5.96
N GLN A 31 0.87 -0.13 6.94
CA GLN A 31 0.30 1.21 6.76
C GLN A 31 1.27 2.28 7.25
N SER A 32 1.19 3.48 6.69
CA SER A 32 1.93 4.66 7.13
C SER A 32 1.00 5.88 7.17
N VAL A 33 1.15 6.68 8.22
CA VAL A 33 0.51 7.98 8.35
C VAL A 33 1.57 9.05 8.07
N ASP A 34 1.18 10.13 7.41
CA ASP A 34 2.07 11.26 7.16
C ASP A 34 2.72 11.77 8.45
N GLY A 35 4.05 11.92 8.44
CA GLY A 35 4.84 12.27 9.63
C GLY A 35 5.15 11.11 10.60
N PHE A 36 4.67 9.89 10.36
CA PHE A 36 4.89 8.73 11.23
C PHE A 36 5.55 7.56 10.52
N ASN A 37 6.22 6.71 11.31
CA ASN A 37 6.78 5.45 10.82
C ASN A 37 5.67 4.47 10.42
N ALA A 38 6.01 3.55 9.52
CA ALA A 38 5.08 2.50 9.10
C ALA A 38 4.79 1.52 10.24
N THR A 39 3.54 1.07 10.32
CA THR A 39 3.09 -0.02 11.19
C THR A 39 2.87 -1.26 10.33
N TYR A 40 3.49 -2.38 10.72
CA TYR A 40 3.48 -3.63 9.96
C TYR A 40 2.46 -4.61 10.52
N GLU A 41 1.86 -5.40 9.63
CA GLU A 41 1.10 -6.59 9.99
C GLU A 41 2.03 -7.69 10.52
N GLU A 42 1.54 -8.59 11.37
CA GLU A 42 2.32 -9.55 12.17
C GLU A 42 3.37 -10.36 11.38
N ARG A 43 3.10 -10.68 10.11
CA ARG A 43 3.97 -11.49 9.24
C ARG A 43 5.02 -10.69 8.48
N TYR A 44 5.03 -9.38 8.64
CA TYR A 44 5.86 -8.46 7.88
C TYR A 44 6.66 -7.56 8.84
N ASN A 45 7.79 -7.05 8.36
CA ASN A 45 8.63 -6.15 9.14
C ASN A 45 9.46 -5.24 8.24
N GLU A 46 10.04 -4.20 8.86
CA GLU A 46 10.87 -3.22 8.19
C GLU A 46 12.19 -3.77 7.65
N THR A 47 12.69 -4.88 8.19
CA THR A 47 13.95 -5.49 7.73
C THR A 47 13.78 -6.09 6.34
N LYS A 48 12.64 -6.74 6.08
CA LYS A 48 12.31 -7.30 4.76
C LYS A 48 11.66 -6.29 3.83
N PHE A 49 10.77 -5.45 4.37
CA PHE A 49 9.93 -4.52 3.62
C PHE A 49 10.11 -3.07 4.10
N PRO A 50 11.31 -2.46 4.04
CA PRO A 50 11.49 -1.10 4.52
C PRO A 50 10.64 -0.11 3.72
N ILE A 51 9.85 0.69 4.44
CA ILE A 51 8.97 1.72 3.88
C ILE A 51 9.49 3.09 4.27
N THR A 52 9.59 3.97 3.28
CA THR A 52 9.90 5.39 3.46
C THR A 52 8.70 6.22 3.03
N ARG A 53 8.27 7.14 3.88
CA ARG A 53 7.29 8.17 3.55
C ARG A 53 8.04 9.48 3.31
N LEU A 54 8.13 9.91 2.05
CA LEU A 54 8.90 11.12 1.69
C LEU A 54 8.09 12.39 1.97
N ASN A 55 6.79 12.33 1.71
CA ASN A 55 5.82 13.36 2.05
C ASN A 55 4.41 12.72 2.01
N THR A 56 3.39 13.53 2.22
CA THR A 56 2.00 13.06 2.14
C THR A 56 1.73 12.34 0.83
N LYS A 57 2.26 12.78 -0.31
CA LYS A 57 1.95 12.22 -1.64
C LYS A 57 2.79 11.01 -2.05
N ILE A 58 3.98 10.82 -1.48
CA ILE A 58 4.96 9.85 -1.99
C ILE A 58 5.41 8.90 -0.88
N SER A 59 5.21 7.61 -1.14
CA SER A 59 5.78 6.53 -0.33
C SER A 59 6.58 5.59 -1.22
N SER A 60 7.65 5.01 -0.68
CA SER A 60 8.37 3.94 -1.35
C SER A 60 8.57 2.77 -0.41
N MET A 61 8.39 1.55 -0.93
CA MET A 61 8.71 0.31 -0.23
C MET A 61 9.83 -0.40 -0.99
N SER A 62 10.77 -1.00 -0.27
CA SER A 62 11.71 -1.93 -0.88
C SER A 62 11.44 -3.35 -0.44
N VAL A 63 11.86 -4.31 -1.25
CA VAL A 63 11.99 -5.72 -0.87
C VAL A 63 13.48 -6.02 -0.79
N VAL A 64 13.95 -6.26 0.42
CA VAL A 64 15.35 -6.60 0.74
C VAL A 64 15.55 -8.11 0.57
N ASP A 65 16.75 -8.56 0.22
CA ASP A 65 17.10 -9.97 0.02
C ASP A 65 16.08 -10.73 -0.85
N LEU A 66 15.90 -10.28 -2.09
CA LEU A 66 14.93 -10.86 -3.01
C LEU A 66 15.12 -12.37 -3.18
N ARG A 67 14.03 -13.11 -2.96
CA ARG A 67 13.94 -14.56 -3.19
C ARG A 67 12.78 -14.86 -4.13
N THR A 68 12.72 -16.09 -4.63
CA THR A 68 11.63 -16.55 -5.50
C THR A 68 10.26 -16.43 -4.83
N GLN A 69 10.17 -16.60 -3.51
CA GLN A 69 8.92 -16.44 -2.73
C GLN A 69 8.46 -14.97 -2.61
N ASP A 70 9.30 -14.02 -2.99
CA ASP A 70 8.92 -12.60 -3.07
C ASP A 70 8.26 -12.23 -4.40
N SER A 71 8.23 -13.15 -5.37
CA SER A 71 7.50 -12.95 -6.61
C SER A 71 6.00 -12.81 -6.32
N ALA A 72 5.47 -11.61 -6.53
CA ALA A 72 4.11 -11.21 -6.23
C ALA A 72 3.80 -9.90 -6.96
N ASN A 73 2.51 -9.57 -7.05
CA ASN A 73 2.11 -8.20 -7.35
C ASN A 73 2.16 -7.38 -6.06
N TYR A 74 2.67 -6.16 -6.17
CA TYR A 74 2.75 -5.23 -5.05
C TYR A 74 1.93 -4.00 -5.38
N PHE A 75 1.01 -3.66 -4.49
CA PHE A 75 0.09 -2.54 -4.69
C PHE A 75 0.26 -1.52 -3.57
N CYS A 76 -0.14 -0.29 -3.87
CA CYS A 76 -0.31 0.73 -2.86
C CYS A 76 -1.70 1.36 -2.95
N ALA A 77 -2.18 1.85 -1.82
CA ALA A 77 -3.42 2.61 -1.74
C ALA A 77 -3.25 3.81 -0.80
N ALA A 78 -4.13 4.79 -0.94
CA ALA A 78 -4.17 5.98 -0.08
C ALA A 78 -5.62 6.38 0.23
N SER A 79 -5.87 6.87 1.44
CA SER A 79 -7.20 7.26 1.92
C SER A 79 -7.17 8.34 3.01
N GLU A 80 -8.24 9.13 3.11
CA GLU A 80 -8.62 9.74 4.38
C GLU A 80 -9.16 8.60 5.24
N HIS A 81 -8.60 8.37 6.41
CA HIS A 81 -9.03 7.26 7.26
C HIS A 81 -10.38 7.61 7.87
N THR A 82 -11.46 7.32 7.16
CA THR A 82 -12.79 7.33 7.74
C THR A 82 -12.91 6.06 8.58
N VAL A 83 -12.94 6.22 9.91
CA VAL A 83 -13.47 5.15 10.77
C VAL A 83 -14.94 5.00 10.36
N LEU A 84 -15.23 3.98 9.54
CA LEU A 84 -16.61 3.62 9.22
C LEU A 84 -17.23 3.07 10.51
N GLY A 85 -17.86 3.94 11.29
CA GLY A 85 -18.84 3.49 12.26
C GLY A 85 -20.02 2.89 11.51
N GLY A 86 -20.01 1.56 11.35
CA GLY A 86 -21.14 0.74 10.88
C GLY A 86 -21.57 0.93 9.42
N ASP A 87 -21.57 -0.16 8.66
CA ASP A 87 -22.37 -0.36 7.45
C ASP A 87 -22.10 0.52 6.21
N GLN A 88 -20.86 0.56 5.72
CA GLN A 88 -20.64 0.91 4.31
C GLN A 88 -19.89 -0.20 3.55
N PRO A 89 -20.39 -0.64 2.37
CA PRO A 89 -19.71 -1.64 1.57
C PRO A 89 -18.31 -1.15 1.19
N LEU A 90 -17.33 -2.06 1.21
CA LEU A 90 -15.99 -1.81 0.70
C LEU A 90 -16.08 -1.51 -0.80
N ILE A 91 -16.18 -0.23 -1.18
CA ILE A 91 -16.13 0.20 -2.58
C ILE A 91 -14.66 0.14 -3.01
N GLN A 92 -14.31 -0.89 -3.77
CA GLN A 92 -13.05 -0.93 -4.50
C GLN A 92 -13.05 0.25 -5.49
N LYS A 93 -11.97 1.06 -5.47
CA LYS A 93 -11.76 2.07 -6.50
C LYS A 93 -11.76 1.32 -7.85
N PRO A 94 -12.58 1.74 -8.83
CA PRO A 94 -12.62 1.08 -10.13
C PRO A 94 -11.24 1.14 -10.78
N ASP A 95 -10.91 0.08 -11.51
CA ASP A 95 -9.63 -0.08 -12.20
C ASP A 95 -9.34 1.14 -13.11
N PRO A 96 -8.12 1.70 -13.09
CA PRO A 96 -7.75 2.82 -13.96
C PRO A 96 -7.85 2.53 -15.47
N GLN A 97 -8.13 1.29 -15.88
CA GLN A 97 -8.21 0.90 -17.30
C GLN A 97 -9.52 1.23 -18.02
N MET A 98 -10.44 1.98 -17.43
CA MET A 98 -11.50 2.63 -18.21
C MET A 98 -11.09 4.05 -18.63
N ARG A 99 -10.01 4.14 -19.43
CA ARG A 99 -9.77 5.27 -20.33
C ARG A 99 -9.67 4.73 -21.75
N GLU A 100 -10.82 4.60 -22.40
CA GLU A 100 -11.08 4.58 -23.85
C GLU A 100 -12.61 4.54 -23.95
N LYS A 101 -13.31 5.56 -24.46
CA LYS A 101 -13.17 6.27 -25.74
C LYS A 101 -13.80 7.66 -25.67
#